data_AF-A0A1U9LFZ0-F1
#
_entry.id   AF-A0A1U9LFZ0-F1
#
_cell.length_a   1.000
_cell.length_b   1.000
_cell.length_c   1.000
_cell.angle_alpha   90.00
_cell.angle_beta   90.00
_cell.angle_gamma   90.00
#
_symmetry.space_group_name_H-M   'P 1'
#
loop_
_entity.id
_entity.type
_entity.pdbx_description
1 polymer ?
#
loop_
_entity_poly.entity_id
_entity_poly.type
_entity_poly.pdbx_seq_one_letter_code
_entity_poly.pdbx_strand_id
1 'polypeptide(L)'
;MSRDGKTFSTDQWVSKVLAAVLLGVVLVCGLMGVVGVLSHTDGSPRSASGQYLMWMAALVWSILLSVCFLFRSGRQAWGVLAVVSAVAWGLFFVLRSVLA
;
A
#
# COMPACT_ATOMS: atom_id res chain seq x y z
N MET A 1 -15.76 -2.87 -43.51
CA MET A 1 -16.02 -2.25 -42.20
C MET A 1 -15.14 -2.96 -41.17
N SER A 2 -13.87 -2.53 -41.06
CA SER A 2 -12.90 -3.15 -40.15
C SER A 2 -13.39 -2.93 -38.72
N ARG A 3 -13.75 -4.01 -38.03
CA ARG A 3 -13.92 -3.97 -36.58
C ARG A 3 -12.50 -3.90 -36.02
N ASP A 4 -12.00 -2.68 -35.87
CA ASP A 4 -10.85 -2.40 -35.01
C ASP A 4 -11.29 -2.68 -33.57
N GLY A 5 -11.35 -3.96 -33.23
CA GLY A 5 -11.51 -4.43 -31.88
C GLY A 5 -10.28 -3.94 -31.14
N LYS A 6 -10.39 -2.78 -30.48
CA LYS A 6 -9.47 -2.41 -29.41
C LYS A 6 -9.52 -3.58 -28.42
N THR A 7 -8.56 -4.49 -28.55
CA THR A 7 -8.30 -5.49 -27.55
C THR A 7 -7.92 -4.70 -26.30
N PHE A 8 -8.83 -4.62 -25.33
CA PHE A 8 -8.47 -4.18 -24.00
C PHE A 8 -7.53 -5.27 -23.47
N SER A 9 -6.24 -5.13 -23.77
CA SER A 9 -5.19 -6.06 -23.39
C SER A 9 -5.12 -6.05 -21.86
N THR A 10 -5.78 -7.04 -21.27
CA THR A 10 -5.71 -7.39 -19.86
C THR A 10 -4.32 -7.93 -19.49
N ASP A 11 -3.39 -8.09 -20.45
CA ASP A 11 -2.05 -8.69 -20.29
C ASP A 11 -1.24 -8.20 -19.08
N GLN A 12 -1.51 -6.99 -18.59
CA GLN A 12 -0.77 -6.39 -17.49
C GLN A 12 -1.40 -6.64 -16.10
N TRP A 13 -2.44 -7.48 -15.98
CA TRP A 13 -3.11 -7.75 -14.70
C TRP A 13 -2.18 -8.35 -13.64
N VAL A 14 -1.32 -9.30 -14.03
CA VAL A 14 -0.33 -9.92 -13.13
C VAL A 14 0.65 -8.87 -12.61
N SER A 15 1.12 -7.98 -13.48
CA SER A 15 2.04 -6.90 -13.10
C SER A 15 1.39 -5.92 -12.10
N LYS A 16 0.10 -5.61 -12.26
CA LYS A 16 -0.66 -4.75 -11.32
C LYS A 16 -0.84 -5.41 -9.95
N VAL A 17 -1.17 -6.70 -9.93
CA VAL A 17 -1.32 -7.46 -8.68
C VAL A 17 0.03 -7.61 -7.98
N LEU A 18 1.10 -7.93 -8.71
CA LEU A 18 2.46 -7.96 -8.15
C LEU A 18 2.89 -6.60 -7.59
N ALA A 19 2.57 -5.50 -8.28
CA ALA A 19 2.81 -4.17 -7.75
C ALA A 19 2.08 -3.99 -6.40
N ALA A 20 0.78 -4.29 -6.38
CA ALA A 20 -0.06 -4.13 -5.20
C ALA A 20 0.38 -5.02 -4.02
N VAL A 21 0.86 -6.24 -4.29
CA VAL A 21 1.37 -7.15 -3.26
C VAL A 21 2.72 -6.66 -2.74
N LEU A 22 3.71 -6.47 -3.62
CA LEU A 22 5.08 -6.14 -3.21
C LEU A 22 5.17 -4.73 -2.61
N LEU A 23 4.67 -3.71 -3.32
CA LEU A 23 4.65 -2.34 -2.79
C LEU A 23 3.60 -2.16 -1.70
N GLY A 24 2.53 -2.96 -1.70
CA GLY A 24 1.56 -2.94 -0.62
C GLY A 24 2.13 -3.39 0.71
N VAL A 25 2.97 -4.42 0.75
CA VAL A 25 3.75 -4.77 1.96
C VAL A 25 4.51 -3.56 2.47
N VAL A 26 5.30 -2.93 1.58
CA VAL A 26 6.16 -1.79 1.94
C VAL A 26 5.35 -0.61 2.48
N LEU A 27 4.21 -0.32 1.83
CA LEU A 27 3.30 0.75 2.22
C LEU A 27 2.62 0.46 3.58
N VAL A 28 2.09 -0.74 3.75
CA VAL A 28 1.42 -1.18 4.98
C VAL A 28 2.40 -1.16 6.15
N CYS A 29 3.62 -1.65 5.97
CA CYS A 29 4.65 -1.57 7.00
C CYS A 29 5.00 -0.12 7.36
N GLY A 30 5.13 0.78 6.37
CA GLY A 30 5.36 2.20 6.61
C GLY A 30 4.21 2.87 7.39
N LEU A 31 2.97 2.58 7.02
CA LEU A 31 1.77 3.06 7.72
C LEU A 31 1.68 2.51 9.15
N MET A 32 1.97 1.22 9.36
CA MET A 32 2.02 0.64 10.70
C MET A 32 3.10 1.31 11.55
N GLY A 33 4.26 1.66 10.97
CA GLY A 33 5.30 2.44 11.65
C GLY A 33 4.80 3.82 12.06
N VAL A 34 4.16 4.57 11.15
CA VAL A 34 3.59 5.91 11.43
C VAL A 34 2.59 5.84 12.58
N VAL A 35 1.62 4.93 12.47
CA VAL A 35 0.56 4.78 13.49
C VAL A 35 1.13 4.24 14.81
N GLY A 36 2.11 3.36 14.74
CA GLY A 36 2.80 2.82 15.92
C GLY A 36 3.52 3.90 16.73
N VAL A 37 4.21 4.82 16.04
CA VAL A 37 4.86 5.99 16.66
C VAL A 37 3.82 6.92 17.29
N LEU A 38 2.73 7.22 16.58
CA LEU A 38 1.66 8.10 17.10
C LEU A 38 0.88 7.48 18.28
N SER A 39 0.76 6.16 18.31
CA SER A 39 -0.04 5.45 19.32
C SER A 39 0.78 5.00 20.53
N HIS A 40 2.07 5.34 20.62
CA HIS A 40 2.99 4.85 21.65
C HIS A 40 2.86 3.35 21.91
N THR A 41 2.78 2.56 20.83
CA THR A 41 2.55 1.11 20.97
C THR A 41 3.77 0.39 21.53
N ASP A 42 3.59 -0.35 22.62
CA ASP A 42 4.63 -1.16 23.27
C ASP A 42 5.03 -2.42 22.48
N GLY A 43 4.56 -2.58 21.24
CA GLY A 43 4.80 -3.76 20.40
C GLY A 43 4.05 -5.02 20.87
N SER A 44 3.20 -4.92 21.90
CA SER A 44 2.41 -6.06 22.39
C SER A 44 1.26 -6.40 21.43
N PRO A 45 1.23 -7.60 20.82
CA PRO A 45 0.15 -7.99 19.90
C PRO A 45 -1.20 -8.20 20.60
N ARG A 46 -1.22 -8.30 21.94
CA ARG A 46 -2.44 -8.42 22.75
C ARG A 46 -2.99 -7.05 23.18
N SER A 47 -2.26 -5.96 22.99
CA SER A 47 -2.78 -4.62 23.29
C SER A 47 -3.87 -4.24 22.27
N ALA A 48 -4.80 -3.37 22.70
CA ALA A 48 -5.82 -2.82 21.80
C ALA A 48 -5.19 -2.10 20.59
N SER A 49 -4.05 -1.44 20.79
CA SER A 49 -3.31 -0.78 19.71
C SER A 49 -2.66 -1.77 18.73
N GLY A 50 -2.16 -2.91 19.21
CA GLY A 50 -1.65 -3.99 18.37
C GLY A 50 -2.73 -4.65 17.50
N GLN A 51 -3.90 -4.90 18.08
CA GLN A 51 -5.05 -5.43 17.33
C GLN A 51 -5.55 -4.41 16.29
N TYR A 52 -5.60 -3.12 16.64
CA TYR A 52 -5.95 -2.07 15.70
C TYR A 52 -5.01 -2.03 14.49
N LEU A 53 -3.68 -2.05 14.74
CA LEU A 53 -2.67 -2.09 13.68
C LEU A 53 -2.84 -3.30 12.76
N MET A 54 -3.14 -4.47 13.33
CA MET A 54 -3.36 -5.71 12.58
C MET A 54 -4.57 -5.60 11.64
N TRP A 55 -5.71 -5.11 12.13
CA TRP A 55 -6.92 -4.94 11.32
C TRP A 55 -6.76 -3.83 10.28
N MET A 56 -6.09 -2.73 10.64
CA MET A 56 -5.75 -1.66 9.70
C MET A 56 -4.91 -2.20 8.55
N ALA A 57 -3.87 -3.00 8.84
CA ALA A 57 -3.03 -3.61 7.82
C ALA A 57 -3.84 -4.47 6.83
N ALA A 58 -4.74 -5.32 7.34
CA ALA A 58 -5.59 -6.17 6.50
C ALA A 58 -6.57 -5.37 5.62
N LEU A 59 -7.18 -4.31 6.17
CA LEU A 59 -8.10 -3.44 5.44
C LEU A 59 -7.37 -2.64 4.34
N VAL A 60 -6.23 -2.05 4.68
CA VAL A 60 -5.41 -1.31 3.71
C VAL A 60 -4.97 -2.22 2.57
N TRP A 61 -4.55 -3.45 2.88
CA TRP A 61 -4.18 -4.42 1.86
C TRP A 61 -5.34 -4.78 0.93
N SER A 62 -6.53 -5.00 1.48
CA SER A 62 -7.74 -5.30 0.70
C SER A 62 -8.12 -4.14 -0.24
N ILE A 63 -7.98 -2.90 0.24
CA ILE A 63 -8.19 -1.70 -0.58
C ILE A 63 -7.15 -1.62 -1.70
N LEU A 64 -5.86 -1.86 -1.41
CA LEU A 64 -4.80 -1.83 -2.42
C LEU A 64 -5.01 -2.85 -3.54
N LEU A 65 -5.39 -4.08 -3.18
CA LEU A 65 -5.73 -5.11 -4.17
C LEU A 65 -6.95 -4.71 -5.02
N SER A 66 -7.92 -4.00 -4.45
CA SER A 66 -9.09 -3.53 -5.19
C SER A 66 -8.73 -2.35 -6.12
N VAL A 67 -7.99 -1.37 -5.61
CA VAL A 67 -7.57 -0.17 -6.35
C VAL A 67 -6.56 -0.50 -7.45
N CYS A 68 -5.81 -1.60 -7.35
CA CYS A 68 -4.84 -1.99 -8.38
C CYS A 68 -5.50 -2.20 -9.77
N PHE A 69 -6.77 -2.60 -9.79
CA PHE A 69 -7.56 -2.76 -11.02
C PHE A 69 -8.05 -1.44 -11.62
N LEU A 70 -8.10 -0.36 -10.83
CA LEU A 70 -8.47 0.98 -11.30
C LEU A 70 -7.36 1.61 -12.16
N PHE A 71 -6.11 1.14 -12.02
CA PHE A 71 -5.00 1.64 -12.84
C PHE A 71 -5.09 1.15 -14.29
N ARG A 72 -4.88 2.07 -15.21
CA ARG A 72 -4.95 1.81 -16.66
C ARG A 72 -3.74 1.02 -17.16
N SER A 73 -2.58 1.09 -16.49
CA SER A 73 -1.37 0.34 -16.86
C SER A 73 -0.59 -0.19 -15.64
N GLY A 74 0.20 -1.26 -15.84
CA GLY A 74 1.08 -1.79 -14.80
C GLY A 74 2.15 -0.78 -14.37
N ARG A 75 2.80 -0.07 -15.31
CA ARG A 75 3.80 0.96 -14.99
C ARG A 75 3.23 2.10 -14.13
N GLN A 76 1.98 2.51 -14.40
CA GLN A 76 1.31 3.51 -13.57
C GLN A 76 1.06 2.98 -12.15
N ALA A 77 0.62 1.72 -12.00
CA ALA A 77 0.42 1.11 -10.69
C ALA A 77 1.74 1.08 -9.88
N TRP A 78 2.84 0.64 -10.49
CA TRP A 78 4.17 0.65 -9.87
C TRP A 78 4.62 2.05 -9.48
N GLY A 79 4.49 3.04 -10.38
CA GLY A 79 4.90 4.41 -10.11
C GLY A 79 4.09 5.06 -8.98
N VAL A 80 2.77 4.91 -9.00
CA VAL A 80 1.89 5.47 -7.96
C VAL A 80 2.15 4.80 -6.61
N LEU A 81 2.19 3.47 -6.55
CA LEU A 81 2.47 2.79 -5.30
C LEU A 81 3.88 3.10 -4.78
N ALA A 82 4.89 3.23 -5.64
CA ALA A 82 6.24 3.61 -5.21
C ALA A 82 6.27 5.01 -4.59
N VAL A 83 5.59 5.99 -5.18
CA VAL A 83 5.48 7.34 -4.63
C VAL A 83 4.73 7.32 -3.29
N VAL A 84 3.59 6.63 -3.21
CA VAL A 84 2.80 6.56 -1.97
C VAL A 84 3.59 5.86 -0.86
N SER A 85 4.30 4.77 -1.17
CA SER A 85 5.21 4.10 -0.24
C SER A 85 6.34 5.01 0.23
N ALA A 86 6.97 5.76 -0.69
CA ALA A 86 8.03 6.69 -0.33
C ALA A 86 7.53 7.81 0.58
N VAL A 87 6.32 8.34 0.34
CA VAL A 87 5.68 9.33 1.21
C VAL A 87 5.38 8.76 2.59
N ALA A 88 4.83 7.55 2.68
CA ALA A 88 4.55 6.90 3.97
C ALA A 88 5.83 6.68 4.80
N TRP A 89 6.90 6.23 4.17
CA TRP A 89 8.20 6.07 4.81
C TRP A 89 8.86 7.40 5.18
N GLY A 90 8.76 8.40 4.31
CA GLY A 90 9.22 9.77 4.60
C GLY A 90 8.52 10.33 5.84
N LEU A 91 7.20 10.19 5.92
CA LEU A 91 6.41 10.60 7.07
C LEU A 91 6.82 9.84 8.34
N PHE A 92 7.05 8.52 8.24
CA PHE A 92 7.56 7.72 9.35
C PHE A 92 8.89 8.25 9.88
N PHE A 93 9.86 8.50 9.01
CA PHE A 93 11.17 9.03 9.41
C PHE A 93 11.06 10.43 10.03
N VAL A 94 10.24 11.31 9.46
CA VAL A 94 10.01 12.66 10.01
C VAL A 94 9.39 12.56 11.40
N LEU A 95 8.28 11.82 11.55
CA LEU A 95 7.63 11.62 12.85
C LEU A 95 8.57 10.97 13.86
N ARG A 96 9.33 9.95 13.43
CA ARG A 96 10.34 9.30 14.27
C ARG A 96 11.42 10.28 14.70
N SER A 97 11.86 11.20 13.84
CA SER A 97 12.89 12.18 14.19
C SER A 97 12.41 13.29 15.14
N VAL A 98 11.10 13.59 15.12
CA VAL A 98 10.48 14.63 15.96
C VAL A 98 10.01 14.06 17.31
N LEU A 99 9.58 12.79 17.34
CA LEU A 99 9.02 12.13 18.52
C LEU A 99 10.03 11.18 19.21
N ALA A 100 11.24 11.01 18.68
CA ALA A 100 12.37 10.36 19.35
C ALA A 100 13.11 11.36 20.24
#